data_AF-A0A962PKL4-F1
#
_entry.id   AF-A0A962PKL4-F1
#
_cell.length_a   1.000
_cell.length_b   1.000
_cell.length_c   1.000
_cell.angle_alpha   90.00
_cell.angle_beta   90.00
_cell.angle_gamma   90.00
#
_symmetry.space_group_name_H-M   'P 1'
#
loop_
_entity.id
_entity.type
_entity.pdbx_description
1 polymer ?
#
loop_
_entity_poly.entity_id
_entity_poly.type
_entity_poly.pdbx_seq_one_letter_code
_entity_poly.pdbx_strand_id
1 'polypeptide(L)'
;MSDRKEPIIGHYVALLAATVAVVLPYAFISVMSFSILLCLVIFAYMQRMDKEPESLIWNHMTFIIRTFWASLVVLFFSLILSLTVMLLAFQTGLMSISPLNPCMASEDFTLCTPNFIAVNKSGFIFVSVIVAAPILLYFLFRFTQGLVHVWKGKTV
;
A
#
# COMPACT_ATOMS: atom_id res chain seq x y z
N MET A 1 -20.35 23.24 -19.16
CA MET A 1 -19.69 22.21 -19.99
C MET A 1 -19.61 20.96 -19.12
N SER A 2 -20.26 19.84 -19.50
CA SER A 2 -20.21 18.62 -18.67
C SER A 2 -18.77 18.09 -18.69
N ASP A 3 -18.08 18.13 -17.55
CA ASP A 3 -16.76 17.52 -17.44
C ASP A 3 -16.84 16.04 -17.83
N ARG A 4 -15.97 15.63 -18.75
CA ARG A 4 -15.86 14.24 -19.18
C ARG A 4 -15.39 13.38 -18.00
N LYS A 5 -16.15 12.33 -17.68
CA LYS A 5 -15.89 11.44 -16.53
C LYS A 5 -14.84 10.38 -16.85
N GLU A 6 -14.70 10.03 -18.12
CA GLU A 6 -13.82 9.00 -18.66
C GLU A 6 -12.36 9.14 -18.17
N PRO A 7 -11.70 10.32 -18.24
CA PRO A 7 -10.33 10.47 -17.76
C PRO A 7 -10.21 10.26 -16.25
N ILE A 8 -11.22 10.66 -15.47
CA ILE A 8 -11.23 10.51 -14.03
C ILE A 8 -11.34 9.03 -13.67
N ILE A 9 -12.30 8.31 -14.28
CA ILE A 9 -12.52 6.88 -14.05
C ILE A 9 -11.27 6.07 -14.42
N GLY A 10 -10.66 6.36 -15.58
CA GLY A 10 -9.42 5.70 -15.99
C GLY A 10 -8.30 5.86 -14.96
N HIS A 11 -8.20 7.04 -14.36
CA HIS A 11 -7.22 7.32 -13.30
C HIS A 11 -7.46 6.48 -12.04
N TYR A 12 -8.71 6.39 -11.58
CA TYR A 12 -9.07 5.54 -10.44
C TYR A 12 -8.79 4.07 -10.69
N VAL A 13 -9.13 3.55 -11.88
CA VAL A 13 -8.89 2.15 -12.24
C VAL A 13 -7.40 1.84 -12.29
N ALA A 14 -6.60 2.71 -12.92
CA ALA A 14 -5.15 2.53 -12.99
C ALA A 14 -4.50 2.55 -11.60
N LEU A 15 -4.90 3.48 -10.73
CA LEU A 15 -4.42 3.55 -9.36
C LEU A 15 -4.82 2.32 -8.54
N LEU A 16 -6.06 1.85 -8.66
CA LEU A 16 -6.51 0.64 -7.98
C LEU A 16 -5.71 -0.59 -8.42
N ALA A 17 -5.52 -0.76 -9.73
CA ALA A 17 -4.74 -1.86 -10.30
C ALA A 17 -3.29 -1.83 -9.80
N ALA A 18 -2.65 -0.66 -9.82
CA ALA A 18 -1.28 -0.52 -9.36
C ALA A 18 -1.14 -0.78 -7.85
N THR A 19 -2.11 -0.36 -7.02
CA THR A 19 -2.12 -0.68 -5.59
C THR A 19 -2.25 -2.18 -5.31
N VAL A 20 -3.14 -2.87 -6.03
CA VAL A 20 -3.26 -4.34 -5.91
C VAL A 20 -1.96 -5.02 -6.34
N ALA A 21 -1.30 -4.52 -7.38
CA ALA A 21 -0.05 -5.08 -7.86
C ALA A 21 1.13 -4.85 -6.89
N VAL A 22 1.12 -3.76 -6.11
CA VAL A 22 2.15 -3.49 -5.07
C VAL A 22 2.18 -4.59 -4.01
N VAL A 23 1.04 -5.17 -3.64
CA VAL A 23 0.95 -6.16 -2.56
C VAL A 23 1.16 -7.61 -3.01
N LEU A 24 1.46 -7.83 -4.29
CA LEU A 24 1.84 -9.14 -4.77
C LEU A 24 3.20 -9.56 -4.20
N PRO A 25 3.43 -10.85 -3.90
CA PRO A 25 4.65 -11.35 -3.26
C PRO A 25 5.83 -11.45 -4.23
N TYR A 26 5.99 -10.48 -5.13
CA TYR A 26 7.04 -10.43 -6.14
C TYR A 26 7.72 -9.06 -6.11
N ALA A 27 8.92 -8.98 -5.51
CA ALA A 27 9.61 -7.73 -5.26
C ALA A 27 9.73 -6.83 -6.50
N PHE A 28 10.06 -7.42 -7.65
CA PHE A 28 10.16 -6.68 -8.91
C PHE A 28 8.81 -6.07 -9.34
N ILE A 29 7.72 -6.83 -9.25
CA ILE A 29 6.37 -6.34 -9.57
C ILE A 29 5.97 -5.23 -8.60
N SER A 30 6.26 -5.40 -7.30
CA SER A 30 5.94 -4.39 -6.28
C SER A 30 6.65 -3.06 -6.56
N VAL A 31 7.96 -3.10 -6.87
CA VAL A 31 8.74 -1.89 -7.19
C VAL A 31 8.20 -1.20 -8.44
N MET A 32 7.96 -1.95 -9.53
CA MET A 32 7.40 -1.39 -10.76
C MET A 32 6.01 -0.80 -10.53
N SER A 33 5.16 -1.47 -9.76
CA SER A 33 3.81 -1.01 -9.44
C SER A 33 3.84 0.25 -8.59
N PHE A 34 4.79 0.38 -7.66
CA PHE A 34 4.98 1.59 -6.87
C PHE A 34 5.46 2.76 -7.74
N SER A 35 6.38 2.51 -8.69
CA SER A 35 6.78 3.54 -9.68
C SER A 35 5.60 4.00 -10.52
N ILE A 36 4.73 3.08 -10.97
CA ILE A 36 3.50 3.41 -11.71
C ILE A 36 2.56 4.26 -10.84
N LEU A 37 2.36 3.90 -9.56
CA LEU A 37 1.56 4.72 -8.63
C LEU A 37 2.09 6.14 -8.52
N LEU A 38 3.42 6.33 -8.40
CA LEU A 38 4.02 7.66 -8.36
C LEU A 38 3.75 8.43 -9.64
N CYS A 39 3.94 7.81 -10.81
CA CYS A 39 3.63 8.44 -12.10
C CYS A 39 2.15 8.84 -12.20
N LEU A 40 1.22 8.00 -11.74
CA LEU A 40 -0.21 8.31 -11.74
C LEU A 40 -0.53 9.48 -10.80
N VAL A 41 0.09 9.57 -9.63
CA VAL A 41 -0.09 10.71 -8.73
C VAL A 41 0.47 11.99 -9.34
N ILE A 42 1.64 11.94 -9.98
CA ILE A 42 2.20 13.08 -10.72
C ILE A 42 1.24 13.52 -11.83
N PHE A 43 0.68 12.57 -12.59
CA PHE A 43 -0.31 12.89 -13.62
C PHE A 43 -1.59 13.50 -13.03
N ALA A 44 -2.01 13.09 -11.83
CA ALA A 44 -3.12 13.74 -11.13
C ALA A 44 -2.80 15.20 -10.76
N TYR A 45 -1.57 15.49 -10.33
CA TYR A 45 -1.12 16.88 -10.11
C TYR A 45 -1.18 17.71 -11.40
N MET A 46 -0.67 17.15 -12.52
CA MET A 46 -0.71 17.81 -13.82
C MET A 46 -2.15 18.09 -14.27
N GLN A 47 -3.03 17.08 -14.19
CA GLN A 47 -4.43 17.25 -14.55
C GLN A 47 -5.17 18.26 -13.67
N ARG A 48 -4.78 18.43 -12.41
CA ARG A 48 -5.38 19.41 -11.50
C ARG A 48 -5.00 20.85 -11.85
N MET A 49 -3.77 21.06 -12.32
CA MET A 49 -3.17 22.40 -12.45
C MET A 49 -3.96 23.31 -13.40
N ASP A 50 -4.47 22.75 -14.50
CA ASP A 50 -5.14 23.52 -15.56
C ASP A 50 -6.68 23.51 -15.45
N LYS A 51 -7.22 23.12 -14.29
CA LYS A 51 -8.66 22.98 -14.08
C LYS A 51 -9.18 24.00 -13.10
N GLU A 52 -10.37 24.53 -13.39
CA GLU A 52 -11.05 25.48 -12.52
C GLU A 52 -11.19 24.90 -11.11
N PRO A 53 -10.87 25.69 -10.06
CA PRO A 53 -11.21 25.32 -8.70
C PRO A 53 -12.68 24.91 -8.63
N GLU A 54 -12.98 23.88 -7.84
CA GLU A 54 -14.33 23.29 -7.71
C GLU A 54 -14.86 22.51 -8.93
N SER A 55 -14.16 22.50 -10.07
CA SER A 55 -14.53 21.59 -11.17
C SER A 55 -14.48 20.12 -10.72
N LEU A 56 -15.22 19.26 -11.44
CA LEU A 56 -15.30 17.83 -11.09
C LEU A 56 -13.90 17.20 -11.11
N ILE A 57 -13.11 17.51 -12.15
CA ILE A 57 -11.74 17.02 -12.30
C ILE A 57 -10.85 17.54 -11.16
N TRP A 58 -10.92 18.84 -10.85
CA TRP A 58 -10.10 19.43 -9.80
C TRP A 58 -10.36 18.77 -8.44
N ASN A 59 -11.63 18.54 -8.11
CA ASN A 59 -12.03 17.91 -6.85
C ASN A 59 -11.55 16.46 -6.77
N HIS A 60 -11.78 15.65 -7.81
CA HIS A 60 -11.35 14.25 -7.81
C HIS A 60 -9.82 14.08 -7.82
N MET A 61 -9.08 14.90 -8.58
CA MET A 61 -7.62 14.85 -8.57
C MET A 61 -7.07 15.26 -7.20
N THR A 62 -7.67 16.28 -6.56
CA THR A 62 -7.33 16.66 -5.19
C THR A 62 -7.62 15.53 -4.20
N PHE A 63 -8.76 14.86 -4.32
CA PHE A 63 -9.10 13.71 -3.50
C PHE A 63 -8.09 12.56 -3.65
N ILE A 64 -7.70 12.23 -4.88
CA ILE A 64 -6.70 11.20 -5.18
C ILE A 64 -5.36 11.55 -4.54
N ILE A 65 -4.87 12.77 -4.75
CA ILE A 65 -3.60 13.25 -4.20
C ILE A 65 -3.62 13.15 -2.66
N ARG A 66 -4.67 13.67 -2.02
CA ARG A 66 -4.81 13.62 -0.55
C ARG A 66 -4.87 12.17 -0.04
N THR A 67 -5.60 11.31 -0.74
CA THR A 67 -5.73 9.89 -0.38
C THR A 67 -4.38 9.17 -0.49
N PHE A 68 -3.58 9.45 -1.52
CA PHE A 68 -2.24 8.89 -1.67
C PHE A 68 -1.33 9.29 -0.50
N TRP A 69 -1.22 10.57 -0.20
CA TRP A 69 -0.37 11.04 0.91
C TRP A 69 -0.84 10.57 2.27
N ALA A 70 -2.15 10.57 2.53
CA ALA A 70 -2.69 9.99 3.75
C ALA A 70 -2.36 8.49 3.87
N SER A 71 -2.43 7.75 2.76
CA SER A 71 -2.07 6.32 2.74
C SER A 71 -0.59 6.09 3.02
N LEU A 72 0.31 6.98 2.58
CA LEU A 72 1.73 6.92 2.93
C LEU A 72 1.97 7.16 4.42
N VAL A 73 1.22 8.08 5.04
CA VAL A 73 1.28 8.30 6.50
C VAL A 73 0.80 7.06 7.24
N VAL A 74 -0.32 6.46 6.84
CA VAL A 74 -0.81 5.21 7.43
C VAL A 74 0.21 4.09 7.25
N LEU A 75 0.81 3.95 6.07
CA LEU A 75 1.89 2.98 5.80
C LEU A 75 3.08 3.17 6.74
N PHE A 76 3.54 4.41 6.94
CA PHE A 76 4.63 4.71 7.85
C PHE A 76 4.34 4.25 9.28
N PHE A 77 3.16 4.58 9.82
CA PHE A 77 2.76 4.12 11.15
C PHE A 77 2.56 2.61 11.24
N SER A 78 2.01 1.98 10.20
CA SER A 78 1.89 0.52 10.12
C SER A 78 3.25 -0.17 10.12
N LEU A 79 4.28 0.39 9.47
CA LEU A 79 5.64 -0.13 9.50
C LEU A 79 6.25 -0.05 10.91
N ILE A 80 6.08 1.08 11.60
CA ILE A 80 6.51 1.21 13.00
C ILE A 80 5.80 0.18 13.88
N LEU A 81 4.49 0.03 13.72
CA LEU A 81 3.70 -0.97 14.43
C LEU A 81 4.20 -2.40 14.12
N SER A 82 4.57 -2.69 12.87
CA SER A 82 5.11 -3.99 12.45
C SER A 82 6.36 -4.37 13.24
N LEU A 83 7.29 -3.41 13.39
CA LEU A 83 8.56 -3.62 14.08
C LEU A 83 8.32 -3.84 15.57
N THR A 84 7.43 -3.04 16.16
CA THR A 84 7.04 -3.20 17.57
C THR A 84 6.38 -4.55 17.84
N VAL A 85 5.46 -4.99 16.99
CA VAL A 85 4.78 -6.28 17.13
C VAL A 85 5.76 -7.45 16.92
N MET A 86 6.66 -7.36 15.94
CA MET A 86 7.71 -8.38 15.75
C MET A 86 8.62 -8.47 16.97
N LEU A 87 9.10 -7.34 17.50
CA LEU A 87 9.95 -7.31 18.69
C LEU A 87 9.24 -7.96 19.88
N LEU A 88 7.97 -7.61 20.11
CA LEU A 88 7.16 -8.20 21.17
C LEU A 88 6.94 -9.71 20.96
N ALA A 89 6.72 -10.14 19.72
CA ALA A 89 6.54 -11.56 19.39
C ALA A 89 7.79 -12.38 19.71
N PHE A 90 9.00 -11.84 19.46
CA PHE A 90 10.25 -12.49 19.89
C PHE A 90 10.39 -12.50 21.42
N GLN A 91 10.07 -11.41 22.10
CA GLN A 91 10.19 -11.32 23.57
C GLN A 91 9.22 -12.25 24.31
N THR A 92 8.02 -12.45 23.76
CA THR A 92 6.96 -13.28 24.34
C THR A 92 7.04 -14.75 23.92
N GLY A 93 7.99 -15.12 23.04
CA GLY A 93 8.17 -16.47 22.53
C GLY A 93 7.15 -16.90 21.46
N LEU A 94 6.32 -15.98 20.96
CA LEU A 94 5.45 -16.19 19.80
C LEU A 94 6.25 -16.39 18.50
N MET A 95 7.47 -15.86 18.45
CA MET A 95 8.48 -16.16 17.45
C MET A 95 9.76 -16.62 18.12
N SER A 96 10.45 -17.57 17.49
CA SER A 96 11.70 -18.13 18.01
C SER A 96 12.89 -17.77 17.11
N ILE A 97 13.96 -17.30 17.75
CA ILE A 97 15.28 -17.18 17.14
C ILE A 97 16.08 -18.49 17.19
N SER A 98 15.60 -19.51 17.91
CA SER A 98 16.32 -20.80 18.05
C SER A 98 16.70 -21.47 16.72
N PRO A 99 15.92 -21.36 15.62
CA PRO A 99 16.32 -21.93 14.33
C PRO A 99 17.53 -21.23 13.69
N LEU A 100 17.88 -20.02 14.15
CA LEU A 100 19.06 -19.27 13.71
C LEU A 100 20.31 -19.59 14.55
N ASN A 101 20.15 -20.18 15.74
CA ASN A 101 21.28 -20.49 16.64
C ASN A 101 22.41 -21.32 15.99
N PRO A 102 22.14 -22.35 15.17
CA PRO A 102 23.19 -23.12 14.50
C PRO A 102 24.01 -22.27 13.50
N CYS A 103 23.49 -21.10 13.14
CA CYS A 103 23.90 -20.33 11.98
C CYS A 103 24.48 -18.98 12.37
N MET A 104 24.28 -18.55 13.62
CA MET A 104 25.03 -17.44 14.22
C MET A 104 26.53 -17.73 14.33
N ALA A 105 26.92 -19.01 14.26
CA ALA A 105 28.31 -19.45 14.26
C ALA A 105 28.87 -19.72 12.84
N SER A 106 28.02 -19.78 11.81
CA SER A 106 28.43 -20.01 10.42
C SER A 106 28.36 -18.70 9.63
N GLU A 107 29.34 -18.44 8.77
CA GLU A 107 29.29 -17.27 7.87
C GLU A 107 28.14 -17.35 6.85
N ASP A 108 27.52 -18.52 6.67
CA ASP A 108 26.50 -18.76 5.65
C ASP A 108 25.08 -18.79 6.24
N PHE A 109 24.49 -17.61 6.38
CA PHE A 109 23.11 -17.40 6.85
C PHE A 109 22.05 -17.98 5.89
N THR A 110 22.42 -18.27 4.63
CA THR A 110 21.47 -18.69 3.60
C THR A 110 20.91 -20.09 3.87
N LEU A 111 21.70 -20.96 4.51
CA LEU A 111 21.33 -22.34 4.85
C LEU A 111 20.19 -22.43 5.87
N CYS A 112 20.02 -21.40 6.70
CA CYS A 112 19.09 -21.44 7.83
C CYS A 112 17.85 -20.59 7.66
N THR A 113 17.88 -19.69 6.67
CA THR A 113 16.75 -18.82 6.33
C THR A 113 15.46 -19.62 6.03
N PRO A 114 15.49 -20.73 5.27
CA PRO A 114 14.28 -21.52 5.02
C PRO A 114 13.67 -22.13 6.29
N ASN A 115 14.51 -22.65 7.19
CA ASN A 115 14.06 -23.26 8.43
C ASN A 115 13.49 -22.21 9.40
N PHE A 116 14.17 -21.06 9.52
CA PHE A 116 13.68 -19.94 10.32
C PHE A 116 12.33 -19.41 9.83
N ILE A 117 12.16 -19.24 8.51
CA ILE A 117 10.88 -18.84 7.90
C ILE A 117 9.82 -19.90 8.16
N ALA A 118 10.15 -21.19 8.03
CA ALA A 118 9.20 -22.29 8.25
C ALA A 118 8.68 -22.31 9.70
N VAL A 119 9.57 -22.17 10.69
CA VAL A 119 9.22 -22.17 12.12
C VAL A 119 8.40 -20.94 12.50
N ASN A 120 8.71 -19.78 11.94
CA ASN A 120 8.04 -18.51 12.28
C ASN A 120 6.94 -18.10 11.30
N LYS A 121 6.54 -18.99 10.38
CA LYS A 121 5.61 -18.67 9.28
C LYS A 121 4.30 -18.05 9.77
N SER A 122 3.70 -18.61 10.82
CA SER A 122 2.44 -18.11 11.40
C SER A 122 2.59 -16.69 11.94
N GLY A 123 3.69 -16.41 12.64
CA GLY A 123 4.01 -15.08 13.13
C GLY A 123 4.20 -14.09 11.99
N PHE A 124 4.93 -14.46 10.93
CA PHE A 124 5.12 -13.58 9.77
C PHE A 124 3.81 -13.27 9.06
N ILE A 125 2.93 -14.25 8.88
CA ILE A 125 1.59 -14.03 8.32
C ILE A 125 0.79 -13.09 9.21
N PHE A 126 0.77 -13.33 10.53
CA PHE A 126 0.04 -12.50 11.49
C PHE A 126 0.48 -11.04 11.46
N VAL A 127 1.80 -10.80 11.55
CA VAL A 127 2.39 -9.47 11.45
C VAL A 127 2.04 -8.84 10.10
N SER A 128 2.19 -9.57 9.01
CA SER A 128 1.91 -9.04 7.66
C SER A 128 0.46 -8.61 7.51
N VAL A 129 -0.49 -9.37 8.04
CA VAL A 129 -1.92 -9.05 8.00
C VAL A 129 -2.22 -7.80 8.82
N ILE A 130 -1.71 -7.71 10.06
CA ILE A 130 -1.92 -6.53 10.92
C ILE A 130 -1.38 -5.25 10.28
N VAL A 131 -0.31 -5.37 9.51
CA VAL A 131 0.40 -4.23 8.92
C VAL A 131 -0.24 -3.82 7.59
N ALA A 132 -0.49 -4.78 6.70
CA ALA A 132 -1.01 -4.52 5.37
C ALA A 132 -2.52 -4.24 5.36
N ALA A 133 -3.30 -4.92 6.22
CA ALA A 133 -4.75 -4.81 6.17
C ALA A 133 -5.28 -3.39 6.43
N PRO A 134 -4.81 -2.63 7.44
CA PRO A 134 -5.30 -1.27 7.68
C PRO A 134 -5.09 -0.33 6.48
N ILE A 135 -3.91 -0.41 5.84
CA ILE A 135 -3.58 0.41 4.69
C ILE A 135 -4.43 0.02 3.49
N LEU A 136 -4.51 -1.28 3.20
CA LEU A 136 -5.29 -1.78 2.08
C LEU A 136 -6.76 -1.46 2.25
N LEU A 137 -7.34 -1.68 3.43
CA LEU A 137 -8.73 -1.36 3.72
C LEU A 137 -8.99 0.14 3.63
N TYR A 138 -8.11 0.98 4.18
CA TYR A 138 -8.22 2.43 4.06
C TYR A 138 -8.18 2.89 2.61
N PHE A 139 -7.20 2.41 1.84
CA PHE A 139 -7.03 2.77 0.44
C PHE A 139 -8.22 2.32 -0.40
N LEU A 140 -8.63 1.04 -0.27
CA LEU A 140 -9.78 0.48 -1.00
C LEU A 140 -11.08 1.22 -0.66
N PHE A 141 -11.32 1.50 0.62
CA PHE A 141 -12.50 2.25 1.07
C PHE A 141 -12.53 3.65 0.44
N ARG A 142 -11.43 4.39 0.51
CA ARG A 142 -11.37 5.75 -0.06
C ARG A 142 -11.49 5.75 -1.58
N PHE A 143 -10.84 4.80 -2.25
CA PHE A 143 -10.91 4.69 -3.71
C PHE A 143 -12.30 4.32 -4.21
N THR A 144 -12.94 3.33 -3.59
CA THR A 144 -14.30 2.92 -3.95
C THR A 144 -15.30 4.06 -3.71
N GLN A 145 -15.19 4.78 -2.59
CA GLN A 145 -15.97 5.99 -2.37
C GLN A 145 -15.76 7.02 -3.47
N GLY A 146 -14.50 7.36 -3.80
CA GLY A 146 -14.20 8.31 -4.87
C GLY A 146 -14.81 7.90 -6.21
N LEU A 147 -14.66 6.64 -6.61
CA LEU A 147 -15.19 6.10 -7.86
C LEU A 147 -16.73 6.15 -7.92
N VAL A 148 -17.41 5.84 -6.80
CA VAL A 148 -18.88 5.95 -6.71
C VAL A 148 -19.35 7.40 -6.89
N HIS A 149 -18.62 8.38 -6.36
CA HIS A 149 -18.96 9.80 -6.54
C HIS A 149 -18.76 10.25 -7.99
N VAL A 150 -17.65 9.85 -8.65
CA VAL A 150 -17.42 10.13 -10.08
C VAL A 150 -18.56 9.59 -10.92
N TRP A 151 -18.96 8.33 -10.69
CA TRP A 151 -20.01 7.68 -11.47
C TRP A 151 -21.33 8.47 -11.37
N LYS A 152 -21.66 8.92 -10.15
CA LYS A 152 -22.80 9.79 -9.86
C LYS A 152 -22.62 11.24 -10.35
N GLY A 153 -21.44 11.62 -10.85
CA GLY A 153 -21.12 12.99 -11.28
C GLY A 153 -21.09 13.99 -10.13
N LYS A 154 -20.75 13.53 -8.92
CA LYS A 154 -20.68 14.36 -7.71
C LYS A 154 -19.21 14.62 -7.36
N THR A 155 -18.95 15.80 -6.81
CA THR A 155 -17.68 16.11 -6.14
C THR A 155 -17.54 15.29 -4.85
N VAL A 156 -16.33 15.24 -4.27
CA VAL A 156 -15.95 14.41 -3.12
C VAL A 156 -15.46 15.25 -1.96
#